data_AF-A0ABD3ZUP8-F1
#
_entry.id   AF-A0ABD3ZUP8-F1
#
_cell.length_a   1.000
_cell.length_b   1.000
_cell.length_c   1.000
_cell.angle_alpha   90.00
_cell.angle_beta   90.00
_cell.angle_gamma   90.00
#
_symmetry.space_group_name_H-M   'P 1'
#
loop_
_entity.id
_entity.type
_entity.pdbx_description
1 polymer ?
#
loop_
_entity_poly.entity_id
_entity_poly.type
_entity_poly.pdbx_seq_one_letter_code
_entity_poly.pdbx_strand_id
1 'polypeptide(L)' 'MTDFDFWEMAYRYEWATKDDLKKAVELGDITTDEYQQITNEDYVVA' A
#
# COMPACT_ATOMS: atom_id res chain seq x y z
N MET A 1 8.66 3.52 -12.94
CA MET A 1 8.27 3.33 -11.55
C MET A 1 6.76 3.29 -11.57
N THR A 2 6.18 2.13 -11.26
CA THR A 2 4.73 2.01 -11.10
C THR A 2 4.31 2.60 -9.75
N ASP A 3 3.01 2.81 -9.57
CA ASP A 3 2.48 3.24 -8.28
C ASP A 3 2.82 2.21 -7.18
N PHE A 4 2.79 0.92 -7.51
CA PHE A 4 3.29 -0.15 -6.65
C PHE A 4 4.72 0.06 -6.18
N ASP A 5 5.67 0.31 -7.09
CA ASP A 5 7.09 0.52 -6.75
C ASP A 5 7.25 1.71 -5.78
N PHE A 6 6.44 2.76 -5.97
CA PHE A 6 6.43 3.94 -5.12
C PHE A 6 5.91 3.61 -3.71
N TRP A 7 4.76 2.94 -3.60
CA TRP A 7 4.15 2.59 -2.33
C TRP A 7 4.96 1.54 -1.55
N GLU A 8 5.57 0.57 -2.24
CA GLU A 8 6.48 -0.41 -1.63
C GLU A 8 7.72 0.29 -1.05
N MET A 9 8.29 1.24 -1.79
CA MET A 9 9.39 2.06 -1.30
C MET A 9 8.96 2.94 -0.13
N ALA A 10 7.85 3.67 -0.26
CA ALA A 10 7.34 4.55 0.78
C ALA A 10 7.09 3.80 2.10
N TYR A 11 6.58 2.58 2.04
CA TYR A 11 6.40 1.73 3.21
C TYR A 11 7.75 1.27 3.80
N ARG A 12 8.68 0.79 2.97
CA ARG A 12 10.01 0.33 3.43
C ARG A 12 10.84 1.43 4.08
N TYR A 13 10.70 2.67 3.61
CA TYR A 13 11.38 3.83 4.17
C TYR A 13 10.58 4.53 5.29
N GLU A 14 9.47 3.94 5.72
CA GLU A 14 8.58 4.50 6.76
C GLU A 14 8.03 5.91 6.41
N TRP A 15 7.93 6.23 5.12
CA TRP A 15 7.32 7.47 4.61
C TRP A 15 5.80 7.38 4.54
N ALA A 16 5.28 6.16 4.39
CA ALA A 16 3.86 5.86 4.38
C ALA A 16 3.54 4.82 5.46
N THR A 17 2.40 5.00 6.12
CA THR A 17 1.86 4.02 7.07
C THR A 17 0.93 3.05 6.36
N LYS A 18 0.53 1.98 7.06
CA LYS A 18 -0.50 1.06 6.56
C LYS A 18 -1.81 1.77 6.24
N ASP A 19 -2.20 2.77 7.02
CA ASP A 19 -3.41 3.54 6.73
C ASP A 19 -3.29 4.37 5.45
N ASP A 20 -2.09 4.86 5.12
CA ASP A 20 -1.84 5.54 3.84
C ASP A 20 -1.92 4.57 2.67
N LEU A 21 -1.38 3.35 2.83
CA LEU A 21 -1.53 2.28 1.85
C LEU A 21 -2.99 1.84 1.67
N LYS A 22 -3.80 1.83 2.74
CA LYS A 22 -5.24 1.57 2.61
C LYS A 22 -5.93 2.64 1.77
N LYS A 23 -5.60 3.91 1.99
CA LYS A 23 -6.11 5.00 1.14
C LYS A 23 -5.63 4.89 -0.29
N ALA A 24 -4.39 4.45 -0.52
CA ALA A 24 -3.87 4.19 -1.85
C ALA A 24 -4.70 3.13 -2.59
N VAL A 25 -5.16 2.10 -1.88
CA VAL A 25 -6.12 1.12 -2.40
C VAL A 25 -7.46 1.77 -2.76
N GLU A 26 -8.00 2.60 -1.87
CA GLU A 26 -9.27 3.32 -2.12
C GLU A 26 -9.20 4.30 -3.29
N LEU A 27 -8.04 4.93 -3.50
CA LEU A 27 -7.76 5.85 -4.61
C LEU A 27 -7.48 5.11 -5.93
N GLY A 28 -7.22 3.80 -5.86
CA GLY A 28 -6.88 2.98 -7.02
C GLY A 28 -5.42 3.09 -7.46
N ASP A 29 -4.54 3.63 -6.61
CA ASP A 29 -3.09 3.68 -6.85
C ASP A 29 -2.47 2.28 -6.76
N ILE A 30 -2.99 1.44 -5.86
CA ILE A 30 -2.60 0.02 -5.71
C ILE A 30 -3.83 -0.85 -5.50
N THR A 31 -3.69 -2.14 -5.76
CA THR A 31 -4.72 -3.16 -5.50
C THR A 31 -4.64 -3.71 -4.08
N THR A 32 -5.68 -4.41 -3.64
CA THR A 32 -5.68 -5.12 -2.35
C THR A 32 -4.59 -6.18 -2.26
N ASP A 33 -4.26 -6.82 -3.39
CA ASP A 33 -3.20 -7.82 -3.47
C ASP A 33 -1.81 -7.18 -3.33
N GLU A 34 -1.62 -6.00 -3.93
CA GLU A 34 -0.41 -5.20 -3.81
C GLU A 34 -0.22 -4.66 -2.38
N TYR A 35 -1.30 -4.20 -1.73
CA TYR A 35 -1.30 -3.85 -0.32
C TYR A 35 -0.78 -5.02 0.54
N GLN A 36 -1.28 -6.23 0.29
CA GLN A 36 -0.86 -7.43 1.02
C GLN A 36 0.61 -7.76 0.74
N GLN A 37 1.09 -7.60 -0.50
CA GLN A 37 2.52 -7.79 -0.82
C GLN A 37 3.43 -6.80 -0.11
N ILE A 38 3.01 -5.53 0.01
CA ILE A 38 3.81 -4.47 0.66
C ILE A 38 3.81 -4.63 2.19
N THR A 39 2.64 -4.90 2.77
CA THR A 39 2.46 -4.87 4.23
C THR A 39 2.60 -6.24 4.89
N ASN A 40 2.53 -7.33 4.11
CA ASN A 40 2.36 -8.70 4.58
C ASN A 40 1.12 -8.91 5.47
N GLU A 41 0.12 -8.04 5.34
CA GLU A 41 -1.16 -8.13 6.05
C GLU A 41 -2.33 -8.14 5.08
N ASP A 42 -3.38 -8.89 5.44
CA ASP A 42 -4.64 -8.84 4.69
C ASP A 42 -5.22 -7.44 4.71
N TYR A 43 -5.73 -7.00 3.56
CA TYR A 43 -6.46 -5.75 3.46
C TYR A 43 -7.81 -5.88 4.16
N VAL A 44 -7.95 -5.24 5.32
CA VAL A 44 -9.21 -5.17 6.06
C VAL A 44 -9.79 -3.76 5.90
N VAL A 45 -10.89 -3.67 5.17
CA VAL A 45 -11.75 -2.46 5.15
C VAL A 45 -12.32 -2.31 6.55
N ALA A 46 -12.03 -1.18 7.18
CA ALA A 46 -12.60 -0.81 8.47
C ALA A 46 -14.01 -0.23 8.31
#